data_AF-A0A933H8E5-F1
#
_entry.id   AF-A0A933H8E5-F1
#
_cell.length_a   1.000
_cell.length_b   1.000
_cell.length_c   1.000
_cell.angle_alpha   90.00
_cell.angle_beta   90.00
_cell.angle_gamma   90.00
#
_symmetry.space_group_name_H-M   'P 1'
#
loop_
_entity.id
_entity.type
_entity.pdbx_description
1 polymer ?
#
loop_
_entity_poly.entity_id
_entity_poly.type
_entity_poly.pdbx_seq_one_letter_code
_entity_poly.pdbx_strand_id
1 'polypeptide(L)' 'MQGDDDVDLEKQTFARLAKENQLMIFRHSGFWASMDTFKEAQTLNELWEKGAPWKVWL' A
#
# COMPACT_ATOMS: atom_id res chain seq x y z
N MET A 1 -18.08 -6.01 -20.37
CA MET A 1 -17.71 -4.74 -19.70
C MET A 1 -16.25 -4.52 -20.00
N GLN A 2 -15.97 -3.57 -20.89
CA GLN A 2 -14.61 -3.23 -21.34
C GLN A 2 -14.02 -2.34 -20.24
N GLY A 3 -13.10 -2.88 -19.44
CA GLY A 3 -12.32 -2.07 -18.50
C GLY A 3 -11.41 -1.19 -19.32
N ASP A 4 -11.49 0.12 -19.10
CA ASP A 4 -10.64 1.09 -19.76
C ASP A 4 -9.17 0.72 -19.49
N ASP A 5 -8.33 0.65 -20.53
CA ASP A 5 -6.91 0.32 -20.37
C ASP A 5 -6.16 1.39 -19.52
N ASP A 6 -6.82 2.50 -19.19
CA ASP A 6 -6.35 3.59 -18.31
C ASP A 6 -6.46 3.25 -16.79
N VAL A 7 -6.89 2.04 -16.43
CA VAL A 7 -7.11 1.64 -15.02
C VAL A 7 -5.84 1.07 -14.33
N ASP A 8 -4.75 0.81 -15.07
CA ASP A 8 -3.45 0.41 -14.48
C ASP A 8 -2.70 1.64 -13.95
N LEU A 9 -2.90 1.90 -12.64
CA LEU A 9 -2.34 3.07 -11.97
C LEU A 9 -0.80 3.07 -11.99
N GLU A 10 -0.19 1.91 -11.76
CA GLU A 10 1.26 1.78 -11.62
C GLU A 10 1.99 1.96 -12.95
N LYS A 11 1.45 1.43 -14.06
CA LYS A 11 2.15 1.46 -15.35
C LYS A 11 1.87 2.72 -16.16
N GLN A 12 0.66 3.28 -16.06
CA GLN A 12 0.24 4.36 -16.95
C GLN A 12 0.06 5.67 -16.19
N THR A 13 -0.82 5.69 -15.18
CA THR A 13 -1.21 6.94 -14.52
C THR A 13 -0.05 7.55 -13.73
N PHE A 14 0.63 6.78 -12.87
CA PHE A 14 1.73 7.32 -12.07
C PHE A 14 2.94 7.74 -12.92
N ALA A 15 3.24 7.02 -13.99
CA ALA A 15 4.30 7.41 -14.93
C ALA A 15 4.01 8.76 -15.59
N ARG A 16 2.76 8.97 -16.03
CA ARG A 16 2.30 10.25 -16.60
C ARG A 16 2.37 11.38 -15.57
N LEU A 17 1.81 11.19 -14.38
CA LEU A 17 1.79 12.21 -13.32
C LEU A 17 3.20 12.59 -12.85
N ALA A 18 4.12 11.62 -12.77
CA ALA A 18 5.52 11.90 -12.48
C ALA A 18 6.16 12.79 -13.56
N LYS A 19 5.91 12.51 -14.84
CA LYS A 19 6.39 13.33 -15.97
C LYS A 19 5.80 14.74 -15.97
N GLU A 20 4.55 14.88 -15.52
CA GLU A 20 3.83 16.15 -15.43
C GLU A 20 4.14 16.93 -14.14
N ASN A 21 5.04 16.44 -13.27
CA ASN A 21 5.34 17.00 -11.93
C ASN A 21 4.10 17.11 -11.03
N GLN A 22 3.14 16.20 -11.19
CA GLN A 22 1.93 16.10 -10.39
C GLN A 22 1.96 14.95 -9.38
N LEU A 23 3.04 14.16 -9.35
CA LEU A 23 3.25 13.08 -8.38
C LEU A 23 4.31 13.47 -7.36
N MET A 24 3.96 13.45 -6.08
CA MET A 24 4.87 13.71 -4.96
C MET A 24 5.02 12.48 -4.07
N ILE A 25 6.16 12.35 -3.39
CA ILE A 25 6.46 11.22 -2.52
C ILE A 25 6.45 11.69 -1.06
N PHE A 26 5.72 10.97 -0.21
CA PHE A 26 5.79 11.11 1.24
C PHE A 26 6.60 9.96 1.83
N ARG A 27 7.64 10.28 2.61
CA ARG A 27 8.46 9.28 3.28
C ARG A 27 7.81 8.87 4.60
N HIS A 28 7.16 7.71 4.64
CA HIS A 28 6.69 7.10 5.88
C HIS A 28 7.85 6.43 6.62
N SER A 29 8.07 6.80 7.89
CA SER A 29 9.12 6.22 8.75
C SER A 29 8.58 5.26 9.82
N GLY A 30 7.26 5.11 9.90
CA GLY A 30 6.61 4.21 10.84
C GLY A 30 6.52 2.77 10.31
N PHE A 31 5.78 1.95 11.05
CA PHE A 31 5.53 0.57 10.63
C PHE A 31 4.68 0.53 9.35
N TRP A 32 5.05 -0.37 8.43
CA TRP A 32 4.26 -0.74 7.26
C TRP A 32 4.57 -2.20 6.89
N ALA A 33 3.55 -2.95 6.50
CA ALA A 33 3.66 -4.31 5.98
C ALA A 33 2.46 -4.63 5.08
N SER A 34 2.68 -5.38 3.99
CA SER A 34 1.61 -5.90 3.13
C SER A 34 1.16 -7.29 3.59
N MET A 35 0.06 -7.78 2.99
CA MET A 35 -0.51 -9.09 3.25
C MET A 35 -0.87 -9.76 1.92
N ASP A 36 0.15 -10.24 1.21
CA ASP A 36 0.00 -10.82 -0.12
C ASP A 36 -0.02 -12.35 -0.06
N THR A 37 0.58 -12.91 0.99
CA THR A 37 0.74 -14.34 1.22
C THR A 37 0.12 -14.80 2.55
N PHE A 38 -0.18 -16.09 2.64
CA PHE A 38 -0.68 -16.69 3.87
C PHE A 38 0.30 -16.53 5.04
N LYS A 39 1.60 -16.59 4.78
CA LYS A 39 2.64 -16.42 5.82
C LYS A 39 2.63 -14.99 6.40
N GLU A 40 2.44 -13.98 5.56
CA GLU A 40 2.31 -12.59 6.01
C GLU A 40 1.04 -12.41 6.84
N ALA A 41 -0.07 -13.03 6.43
CA ALA A 41 -1.30 -13.01 7.22
C ALA A 41 -1.09 -13.61 8.63
N GLN A 42 -0.39 -14.75 8.73
CA GLN A 42 -0.03 -15.32 10.04
C GLN A 42 0.82 -14.36 10.87
N THR A 43 1.82 -13.73 10.26
CA THR A 43 2.72 -12.77 10.94
C THR A 43 1.95 -11.54 11.45
N LEU A 44 1.05 -10.98 10.63
CA LEU A 44 0.24 -9.83 11.01
C LEU A 44 -0.76 -10.18 12.12
N ASN A 45 -1.32 -11.39 12.11
CA ASN A 45 -2.18 -11.87 13.20
C ASN A 45 -1.40 -12.02 14.52
N GLU A 46 -0.17 -12.53 14.48
CA GLU A 46 0.67 -12.57 15.70
C GLU A 46 0.98 -11.18 16.25
N LEU A 47 1.24 -10.20 15.36
CA LEU A 47 1.44 -8.80 15.76
C LEU A 47 0.16 -8.21 16.36
N TRP A 48 -1.01 -8.57 15.81
CA TRP A 48 -2.30 -8.15 16.33
C TRP A 48 -2.52 -8.58 17.78
N GLU A 49 -2.30 -9.86 18.09
CA GLU A 49 -2.42 -10.40 19.45
C GLU A 49 -1.44 -9.75 20.45
N LYS A 50 -0.29 -9.28 19.97
CA LYS A 50 0.76 -8.65 20.79
C LYS A 50 0.64 -7.14 20.94
N GLY A 51 -0.38 -6.51 20.32
CA GLY A 51 -0.52 -5.06 20.24
C GLY A 51 0.08 -4.51 18.95
N ALA A 52 -0.70 -4.63 17.86
CA ALA A 52 -0.25 -4.24 16.54
C ALA A 52 0.13 -2.75 16.45
N PRO A 53 1.25 -2.40 15.80
CA PRO A 53 1.71 -1.01 15.67
C PRO A 53 0.79 -0.14 14.82
N TRP A 54 -0.06 -0.74 13.96
CA TRP A 54 -1.09 -0.02 13.21
C TRP A 54 -2.40 0.20 13.99
N LYS A 55 -2.57 -0.46 15.14
CA LYS A 55 -3.74 -0.29 16.00
C LYS A 55 -3.57 0.95 16.89
N VAL A 56 -3.79 2.12 16.30
CA VAL A 56 -3.56 3.44 16.95
C VAL A 56 -4.78 3.98 17.71
N TRP A 57 -5.85 3.20 17.81
CA TRP A 57 -7.06 3.57 18.54
C TRP A 57 -7.11 2.91 19.92
N LEU A 58 -7.75 3.61 20.86
CA LEU A 58 -8.01 3.16 22.23
C LEU A 58 -9.19 2.17 22.28
#